data_AF-A0A318SGJ4-F1
#
_entry.id   AF-A0A318SGJ4-F1
#
_cell.length_a   1.000
_cell.length_b   1.000
_cell.length_c   1.000
_cell.angle_alpha   90.00
_cell.angle_beta   90.00
_cell.angle_gamma   90.00
#
_symmetry.space_group_name_H-M   'P 1'
#
loop_
_entity.id
_entity.type
_entity.pdbx_description
1 polymer ?
#
loop_
_entity_poly.entity_id
_entity_poly.type
_entity_poly.pdbx_seq_one_letter_code
_entity_poly.pdbx_strand_id
1 'polypeptide(L)'
;MRHPALLLSLALLSSTAFAWVPKLDDKTAKTVVDSAYDRLDDPVNTLLTVDLGVKDGKFASDGAVRALTGGESCVQNWLANPSDFAKFGSRPTTIVMTGQADDVFLAAQSARDEFRNFTSKDALTLPNRLADGQLRVYVTMSGLASQRQRDAYNVALRLPDGKIVRAARRAFTNDWKQTGDRWGGTMLYTFDALGAGVNPTGKLDLVIKTEADSDCAFVVTADLSKFY
;
A
#
# COMPACT_ATOMS: atom_id res chain seq x y z
N MET A 1 -36.34 26.61 42.77
CA MET A 1 -35.32 27.55 42.24
C MET A 1 -34.12 26.72 41.75
N ARG A 2 -33.81 26.88 40.46
CA ARG A 2 -32.54 26.65 39.71
C ARG A 2 -31.62 25.46 40.07
N HIS A 3 -31.59 24.48 39.16
CA HIS A 3 -30.45 23.59 38.90
C HIS A 3 -29.24 24.36 38.32
N PRO A 4 -28.04 23.80 38.47
CA PRO A 4 -27.04 23.87 37.40
C PRO A 4 -26.69 22.46 36.93
N ALA A 5 -27.08 22.16 35.69
CA ALA A 5 -26.59 21.00 34.95
C ALA A 5 -25.16 21.31 34.46
N LEU A 6 -24.21 20.44 34.82
CA LEU A 6 -22.84 20.50 34.32
C LEU A 6 -22.81 19.84 32.93
N LEU A 7 -22.75 20.64 31.88
CA LEU A 7 -22.48 20.18 30.51
C LEU A 7 -20.98 19.93 30.36
N LEU A 8 -20.57 18.66 30.39
CA LEU A 8 -19.21 18.26 29.98
C LEU A 8 -19.14 18.27 28.45
N SER A 9 -18.56 19.33 27.90
CA SER A 9 -18.22 19.43 26.48
C SER A 9 -17.08 18.47 26.15
N LEU A 10 -17.39 17.28 25.64
CA LEU A 10 -16.41 16.45 24.93
C LEU A 10 -16.01 17.19 23.65
N ALA A 11 -14.90 17.93 23.70
CA ALA A 11 -14.19 18.34 22.50
C ALA A 11 -13.62 17.07 21.86
N LEU A 12 -14.37 16.52 20.91
CA LEU A 12 -13.84 15.58 19.93
C LEU A 12 -12.73 16.33 19.18
N LEU A 13 -11.48 16.12 19.62
CA LEU A 13 -10.31 16.38 18.81
C LEU A 13 -10.50 15.52 17.56
N SER A 14 -11.02 16.13 16.51
CA SER A 14 -10.99 15.58 15.17
C SER A 14 -9.53 15.45 14.79
N SER A 15 -8.92 14.30 15.13
CA SER A 15 -7.72 13.84 14.47
C SER A 15 -7.99 13.99 12.99
N THR A 16 -7.26 14.89 12.33
CA THR A 16 -7.25 14.95 10.86
C THR A 16 -6.91 13.55 10.41
N ALA A 17 -7.92 12.81 9.97
CA ALA A 17 -7.77 11.43 9.61
C ALA A 17 -6.76 11.38 8.47
N PHE A 18 -5.58 10.86 8.75
CA PHE A 18 -4.62 10.43 7.75
C PHE A 18 -5.41 9.56 6.79
N ALA A 19 -5.50 9.94 5.53
CA ALA A 19 -6.32 9.22 4.57
C ALA A 19 -5.65 9.40 3.24
N TRP A 20 -5.58 8.33 2.46
CA TRP A 20 -5.05 8.41 1.12
C TRP A 20 -5.74 9.58 0.43
N VAL A 21 -4.97 10.53 -0.09
CA VAL A 21 -5.46 11.76 -0.69
C VAL A 21 -5.51 11.54 -2.19
N PRO A 22 -6.70 11.29 -2.77
CA PRO A 22 -6.78 10.96 -4.19
C PRO A 22 -6.46 12.19 -5.06
N LYS A 23 -6.61 13.39 -4.50
CA LYS A 23 -6.32 14.65 -5.17
C LYS A 23 -5.73 15.62 -4.17
N LEU A 24 -4.49 16.04 -4.41
CA LEU A 24 -3.83 17.02 -3.56
C LEU A 24 -4.45 18.42 -3.70
N ASP A 25 -4.75 19.03 -2.57
CA ASP A 25 -5.02 20.46 -2.44
C ASP A 25 -3.81 21.19 -1.84
N ASP A 26 -3.85 22.53 -1.81
CA ASP A 26 -2.73 23.35 -1.31
C ASP A 26 -2.40 23.05 0.16
N LYS A 27 -3.43 22.84 1.00
CA LYS A 27 -3.25 22.53 2.43
C LYS A 27 -2.50 21.21 2.60
N THR A 28 -2.96 20.16 1.94
CA THR A 28 -2.35 18.83 2.01
C THR A 28 -0.95 18.86 1.43
N ALA A 29 -0.77 19.48 0.27
CA ALA A 29 0.53 19.63 -0.37
C ALA A 29 1.52 20.34 0.56
N LYS A 30 1.10 21.43 1.22
CA LYS A 30 1.91 22.13 2.21
C LYS A 30 2.29 21.22 3.38
N THR A 31 1.33 20.47 3.94
CA THR A 31 1.60 19.53 5.04
C THR A 31 2.64 18.48 4.64
N VAL A 32 2.50 17.89 3.44
CA VAL A 32 3.46 16.88 2.94
C VAL A 32 4.85 17.49 2.75
N VAL A 33 4.93 18.68 2.16
CA VAL A 33 6.19 19.39 1.98
C VAL A 33 6.83 19.73 3.33
N ASP A 34 6.07 20.27 4.28
CA ASP A 34 6.60 20.60 5.60
C ASP A 34 7.06 19.34 6.36
N SER A 35 6.38 18.20 6.17
CA SER A 35 6.84 16.90 6.66
C SER A 35 8.18 16.49 6.05
N ALA A 36 8.37 16.65 4.75
CA ALA A 36 9.64 16.34 4.08
C ALA A 36 10.80 17.24 4.53
N TYR A 37 10.50 18.47 4.98
CA TYR A 37 11.49 19.42 5.51
C TYR A 37 11.68 19.33 7.02
N ASP A 38 11.11 18.31 7.69
CA ASP A 38 11.15 18.14 9.14
C ASP A 38 10.66 19.39 9.91
N ARG A 39 9.63 20.06 9.38
CA ARG A 39 9.02 21.28 9.97
C ARG A 39 7.78 21.00 10.82
N LEU A 40 7.37 19.75 10.95
CA LEU A 40 6.22 19.32 11.74
C LEU A 40 6.69 18.50 12.92
N ASP A 41 6.05 18.68 14.07
CA ASP A 41 6.28 17.83 15.25
C ASP A 41 5.85 16.38 14.98
N ASP A 42 4.76 16.22 14.21
CA ASP A 42 4.24 14.93 13.75
C ASP A 42 4.28 14.85 12.21
N PRO A 43 5.34 14.26 11.62
CA PRO A 43 5.43 14.02 10.18
C PRO A 43 4.28 13.13 9.66
N VAL A 44 3.85 13.37 8.42
CA VAL A 44 2.82 12.55 7.78
C VAL A 44 3.43 11.39 7.01
N ASN A 45 2.80 10.21 7.09
CA ASN A 45 3.16 9.07 6.25
C ASN A 45 2.54 9.25 4.86
N THR A 46 3.35 9.16 3.80
CA THR A 46 2.87 9.20 2.40
C THR A 46 2.80 7.84 1.72
N LEU A 47 3.15 6.79 2.48
CA LEU A 47 3.08 5.42 2.05
C LEU A 47 2.53 4.53 3.17
N LEU A 48 1.94 3.41 2.77
CA LEU A 48 1.54 2.35 3.67
C LEU A 48 2.30 1.07 3.32
N THR A 49 2.94 0.46 4.31
CA THR A 49 3.57 -0.86 4.18
C THR A 49 2.74 -1.91 4.91
N VAL A 50 2.45 -3.02 4.23
CA VAL A 50 1.91 -4.24 4.82
C VAL A 50 2.98 -5.32 4.73
N ASP A 51 3.54 -5.69 5.87
CA ASP A 51 4.54 -6.76 5.96
C ASP A 51 3.85 -8.13 6.03
N LEU A 52 4.12 -8.97 5.05
CA LEU A 52 3.59 -10.33 4.89
C LEU A 52 4.64 -11.39 5.23
N GLY A 53 5.79 -10.99 5.76
CA GLY A 53 6.78 -11.88 6.33
C GLY A 53 6.16 -12.76 7.41
N VAL A 54 6.63 -13.99 7.50
CA VAL A 54 6.18 -14.95 8.51
C VAL A 54 7.29 -15.15 9.53
N LYS A 55 6.96 -14.95 10.80
CA LYS A 55 7.84 -15.21 11.93
C LYS A 55 7.06 -15.93 13.02
N ASP A 56 7.64 -16.98 13.60
CA ASP A 56 7.03 -17.76 14.68
C ASP A 56 5.60 -18.27 14.34
N GLY A 57 5.40 -18.67 13.08
CA GLY A 57 4.13 -19.19 12.57
C GLY A 57 3.03 -18.15 12.38
N LYS A 58 3.35 -16.85 12.38
CA LYS A 58 2.42 -15.74 12.21
C LYS A 58 2.91 -14.75 11.18
N PHE A 59 1.98 -14.06 10.52
CA PHE A 59 2.33 -12.91 9.69
C PHE A 59 2.78 -11.73 10.57
N ALA A 60 3.73 -10.94 10.06
CA ALA A 60 4.16 -9.71 10.72
C ALA A 60 3.00 -8.70 10.86
N SER A 61 2.13 -8.63 9.85
CA SER A 61 0.87 -7.88 9.91
C SER A 61 -0.28 -8.81 10.31
N ASP A 62 -0.70 -8.75 11.58
CA ASP A 62 -1.77 -9.58 12.12
C ASP A 62 -3.08 -9.41 11.33
N GLY A 63 -3.69 -10.55 10.96
CA GLY A 63 -4.96 -10.58 10.23
C GLY A 63 -4.89 -10.04 8.80
N ALA A 64 -3.71 -9.74 8.27
CA ALA A 64 -3.58 -9.12 6.95
C ALA A 64 -3.92 -10.08 5.81
N VAL A 65 -3.65 -11.39 5.94
CA VAL A 65 -3.81 -12.36 4.86
C VAL A 65 -4.92 -13.36 5.15
N ARG A 66 -5.81 -13.54 4.18
CA ARG A 66 -6.87 -14.57 4.22
C ARG A 66 -7.00 -15.26 2.86
N ALA A 67 -7.49 -16.50 2.84
CA ALA A 67 -7.77 -17.19 1.58
C ALA A 67 -9.01 -16.57 0.91
N LEU A 68 -8.91 -16.29 -0.40
CA LEU A 68 -10.06 -15.99 -1.25
C LEU A 68 -10.64 -17.28 -1.84
N THR A 69 -9.77 -18.13 -2.36
CA THR A 69 -10.07 -19.44 -2.98
C THR A 69 -9.04 -20.48 -2.51
N GLY A 70 -9.38 -21.76 -2.63
CA GLY A 70 -8.53 -22.88 -2.17
C GLY A 70 -8.63 -23.19 -0.66
N GLY A 71 -9.33 -22.38 0.12
CA GLY A 71 -9.62 -22.61 1.54
C GLY A 71 -8.48 -22.24 2.48
N GLU A 72 -8.69 -22.44 3.79
CA GLU A 72 -7.75 -22.03 4.85
C GLU A 72 -6.38 -22.70 4.75
N SER A 73 -6.31 -23.90 4.16
CA SER A 73 -5.07 -24.63 3.93
C SER A 73 -4.04 -23.82 3.12
N CYS A 74 -4.49 -22.95 2.22
CA CYS A 74 -3.61 -22.06 1.46
C CYS A 74 -2.80 -21.12 2.37
N VAL A 75 -3.43 -20.61 3.44
CA VAL A 75 -2.80 -19.70 4.41
C VAL A 75 -2.01 -20.51 5.44
N GLN A 76 -2.55 -21.62 5.93
CA GLN A 76 -1.85 -22.49 6.87
C GLN A 76 -0.54 -23.04 6.30
N ASN A 77 -0.53 -23.45 5.02
CA ASN A 77 0.68 -23.92 4.36
C ASN A 77 1.73 -22.82 4.22
N TRP A 78 1.30 -21.58 3.99
CA TRP A 78 2.21 -20.43 3.96
C TRP A 78 2.82 -20.19 5.34
N LEU A 79 2.00 -20.13 6.39
CA LEU A 79 2.47 -19.91 7.76
C LEU A 79 3.42 -21.01 8.24
N ALA A 80 3.12 -22.27 7.93
CA ALA A 80 3.93 -23.41 8.33
C ALA A 80 5.23 -23.54 7.52
N ASN A 81 5.22 -23.15 6.24
CA ASN A 81 6.35 -23.35 5.32
C ASN A 81 6.63 -22.10 4.48
N PRO A 82 7.00 -20.96 5.10
CA PRO A 82 7.06 -19.67 4.41
C PRO A 82 8.14 -19.58 3.32
N SER A 83 9.10 -20.50 3.33
CA SER A 83 10.20 -20.58 2.35
C SER A 83 10.21 -21.88 1.52
N ASP A 84 9.21 -22.76 1.64
CA ASP A 84 9.11 -23.97 0.80
C ASP A 84 8.50 -23.63 -0.57
N PHE A 85 9.24 -22.83 -1.33
CA PHE A 85 8.83 -22.35 -2.64
C PHE A 85 8.83 -23.46 -3.71
N ALA A 86 9.57 -24.54 -3.47
CA ALA A 86 9.59 -25.69 -4.36
C ALA A 86 8.22 -26.39 -4.39
N LYS A 87 7.59 -26.50 -3.22
CA LYS A 87 6.29 -27.17 -3.08
C LYS A 87 5.10 -26.25 -3.29
N PHE A 88 5.16 -25.02 -2.78
CA PHE A 88 3.99 -24.14 -2.72
C PHE A 88 4.07 -22.91 -3.63
N GLY A 89 5.15 -22.78 -4.41
CA GLY A 89 5.43 -21.60 -5.23
C GLY A 89 5.84 -20.39 -4.40
N SER A 90 6.12 -19.31 -5.11
CA SER A 90 6.56 -18.04 -4.56
C SER A 90 5.47 -17.34 -3.73
N ARG A 91 5.90 -16.40 -2.88
CA ARG A 91 5.02 -15.66 -1.97
C ARG A 91 5.26 -14.15 -2.07
N PRO A 92 4.21 -13.32 -1.99
CA PRO A 92 4.40 -11.90 -1.74
C PRO A 92 4.90 -11.71 -0.29
N THR A 93 5.94 -10.92 -0.10
CA THR A 93 6.54 -10.68 1.22
C THR A 93 6.19 -9.32 1.78
N THR A 94 5.93 -8.35 0.90
CA THR A 94 5.62 -6.98 1.31
C THR A 94 4.70 -6.36 0.27
N ILE A 95 3.74 -5.56 0.74
CA ILE A 95 2.96 -4.67 -0.11
C ILE A 95 3.23 -3.24 0.34
N VAL A 96 3.56 -2.36 -0.60
CA VAL A 96 3.64 -0.91 -0.36
C VAL A 96 2.60 -0.20 -1.21
N MET A 97 1.86 0.73 -0.62
CA MET A 97 0.88 1.54 -1.32
C MET A 97 1.25 3.01 -1.24
N THR A 98 1.18 3.70 -2.38
CA THR A 98 1.51 5.13 -2.46
C THR A 98 0.52 5.87 -3.36
N GLY A 99 0.23 7.11 -2.97
CA GLY A 99 -0.60 8.05 -3.73
C GLY A 99 0.23 9.16 -4.38
N GLN A 100 -0.42 10.30 -4.61
CA GLN A 100 0.25 11.52 -5.11
C GLN A 100 1.13 12.18 -4.04
N ALA A 101 0.74 12.09 -2.77
CA ALA A 101 1.48 12.68 -1.67
C ALA A 101 2.91 12.15 -1.61
N ASP A 102 3.12 10.87 -1.95
CA ASP A 102 4.44 10.26 -1.97
C ASP A 102 5.37 10.86 -3.03
N ASP A 103 4.86 11.15 -4.24
CA ASP A 103 5.65 11.84 -5.27
C ASP A 103 6.08 13.24 -4.80
N VAL A 104 5.18 13.95 -4.12
CA VAL A 104 5.46 15.27 -3.54
C VAL A 104 6.48 15.17 -2.42
N PHE A 105 6.34 14.20 -1.53
CA PHE A 105 7.27 13.97 -0.42
C PHE A 105 8.68 13.67 -0.91
N LEU A 106 8.82 12.78 -1.91
CA LEU A 106 10.11 12.45 -2.52
C LEU A 106 10.73 13.64 -3.25
N ALA A 107 9.93 14.41 -4.01
CA ALA A 107 10.42 15.62 -4.67
C ALA A 107 10.86 16.70 -3.68
N ALA A 108 10.11 16.90 -2.60
CA ALA A 108 10.44 17.84 -1.54
C ALA A 108 11.70 17.43 -0.77
N GLN A 109 11.86 16.14 -0.44
CA GLN A 109 13.10 15.63 0.16
C GLN A 109 14.31 15.84 -0.76
N SER A 110 14.18 15.51 -2.05
CA SER A 110 15.26 15.74 -3.02
C SER A 110 15.63 17.23 -3.11
N ALA A 111 14.64 18.12 -3.14
CA ALA A 111 14.91 19.56 -3.14
C ALA A 111 15.60 20.02 -1.84
N ARG A 112 15.16 19.53 -0.67
CA ARG A 112 15.78 19.79 0.62
C ARG A 112 17.24 19.36 0.65
N ASP A 113 17.52 18.15 0.20
CA ASP A 113 18.87 17.57 0.19
C ASP A 113 19.80 18.30 -0.79
N GLU A 114 19.24 18.98 -1.78
CA GLU A 114 19.92 19.90 -2.70
C GLU A 114 19.91 21.37 -2.22
N PHE A 115 19.50 21.64 -0.98
CA PHE A 115 19.42 22.98 -0.38
C PHE A 115 18.51 23.96 -1.15
N ARG A 116 17.51 23.45 -1.86
CA ARG A 116 16.50 24.23 -2.58
C ARG A 116 15.23 24.36 -1.74
N ASN A 117 14.49 25.45 -1.94
CA ASN A 117 13.15 25.59 -1.39
C ASN A 117 12.13 24.96 -2.35
N PHE A 118 11.26 24.10 -1.82
CA PHE A 118 10.16 23.49 -2.53
C PHE A 118 8.86 23.85 -1.81
N THR A 119 7.88 24.35 -2.54
CA THR A 119 6.64 24.90 -1.97
C THR A 119 5.42 24.06 -2.32
N SER A 120 4.28 24.33 -1.69
CA SER A 120 3.00 23.71 -2.07
C SER A 120 2.62 24.03 -3.52
N LYS A 121 2.97 25.22 -4.03
CA LYS A 121 2.77 25.58 -5.43
C LYS A 121 3.58 24.69 -6.37
N ASP A 122 4.85 24.45 -6.04
CA ASP A 122 5.70 23.54 -6.81
C ASP A 122 5.13 22.12 -6.79
N ALA A 123 4.72 21.64 -5.62
CA ALA A 123 4.07 20.35 -5.42
C ALA A 123 2.81 20.17 -6.28
N LEU A 124 1.96 21.21 -6.38
CA LEU A 124 0.73 21.20 -7.17
C LEU A 124 0.99 21.17 -8.69
N THR A 125 2.18 21.59 -9.11
CA THR A 125 2.61 21.61 -10.53
C THR A 125 3.67 20.57 -10.87
N LEU A 126 3.95 19.64 -9.95
CA LEU A 126 5.01 18.64 -10.11
C LEU A 126 4.81 17.81 -11.38
N PRO A 127 5.76 17.82 -12.33
CA PRO A 127 5.65 17.03 -13.54
C PRO A 127 5.71 15.53 -13.23
N ASN A 128 5.00 14.73 -14.01
CA ASN A 128 4.96 13.26 -13.87
C ASN A 128 4.45 12.74 -12.51
N ARG A 129 3.84 13.61 -11.68
CA ARG A 129 3.10 13.19 -10.51
C ARG A 129 2.02 12.19 -10.92
N LEU A 130 1.79 11.18 -10.09
CA LEU A 130 0.69 10.25 -10.24
C LEU A 130 -0.63 11.01 -10.48
N ALA A 131 -1.46 10.53 -11.41
CA ALA A 131 -2.70 11.23 -11.75
C ALA A 131 -3.70 11.20 -10.58
N ASP A 132 -4.65 12.14 -10.57
CA ASP A 132 -5.69 12.19 -9.54
C ASP A 132 -6.45 10.86 -9.50
N GLY A 133 -6.74 10.37 -8.31
CA GLY A 133 -7.48 9.14 -8.08
C GLY A 133 -6.67 7.85 -8.22
N GLN A 134 -5.42 7.92 -8.65
CA GLN A 134 -4.60 6.74 -8.83
C GLN A 134 -3.90 6.30 -7.54
N LEU A 135 -3.75 4.98 -7.42
CA LEU A 135 -3.02 4.31 -6.35
C LEU A 135 -1.96 3.41 -6.96
N ARG A 136 -0.73 3.52 -6.48
CA ARG A 136 0.35 2.57 -6.80
C ARG A 136 0.42 1.52 -5.71
N VAL A 137 0.52 0.26 -6.13
CA VAL A 137 0.70 -0.90 -5.27
C VAL A 137 1.95 -1.63 -5.73
N TYR A 138 2.96 -1.63 -4.89
CA TYR A 138 4.19 -2.38 -5.06
C TYR A 138 4.04 -3.71 -4.33
N VAL A 139 4.18 -4.82 -5.03
CA VAL A 139 4.14 -6.17 -4.46
C VAL A 139 5.53 -6.77 -4.59
N THR A 140 6.24 -6.83 -3.48
CA THR A 140 7.52 -7.53 -3.37
C THR A 140 7.24 -9.01 -3.19
N MET A 141 7.98 -9.86 -3.92
CA MET A 141 7.82 -11.31 -3.89
C MET A 141 9.17 -12.02 -3.82
N SER A 142 9.14 -13.24 -3.30
CA SER A 142 10.30 -14.12 -3.19
C SER A 142 9.92 -15.56 -3.52
N GLY A 143 10.86 -16.30 -4.10
CA GLY A 143 10.75 -17.75 -4.30
C GLY A 143 10.42 -18.20 -5.72
N LEU A 144 10.40 -17.29 -6.69
CA LEU A 144 10.11 -17.62 -8.09
C LEU A 144 11.20 -18.54 -8.65
N ALA A 145 10.83 -19.58 -9.41
CA ALA A 145 11.82 -20.46 -10.04
C ALA A 145 12.51 -19.81 -11.24
N SER A 146 11.88 -18.80 -11.86
CA SER A 146 12.49 -17.97 -12.89
C SER A 146 11.96 -16.54 -12.83
N GLN A 147 12.75 -15.59 -13.33
CA GLN A 147 12.32 -14.19 -13.41
C GLN A 147 11.04 -14.01 -14.23
N ARG A 148 10.82 -14.84 -15.27
CA ARG A 148 9.63 -14.78 -16.15
C ARG A 148 8.33 -15.08 -15.43
N GLN A 149 8.34 -15.92 -14.39
CA GLN A 149 7.13 -16.31 -13.66
C GLN A 149 6.44 -15.14 -12.95
N ARG A 150 7.12 -14.01 -12.74
CA ARG A 150 6.50 -12.78 -12.24
C ARG A 150 5.29 -12.32 -13.05
N ASP A 151 5.26 -12.62 -14.35
CA ASP A 151 4.16 -12.23 -15.23
C ASP A 151 2.85 -12.96 -14.91
N ALA A 152 2.94 -14.10 -14.22
CA ALA A 152 1.80 -14.86 -13.73
C ALA A 152 1.16 -14.27 -12.47
N TYR A 153 1.83 -13.32 -11.78
CA TYR A 153 1.23 -12.64 -10.64
C TYR A 153 0.06 -11.76 -11.09
N ASN A 154 -1.13 -12.14 -10.62
CA ASN A 154 -2.34 -11.40 -10.86
C ASN A 154 -2.79 -10.69 -9.60
N VAL A 155 -2.74 -9.36 -9.64
CA VAL A 155 -3.12 -8.49 -8.53
C VAL A 155 -4.29 -7.62 -8.96
N ALA A 156 -5.32 -7.56 -8.11
CA ALA A 156 -6.52 -6.78 -8.33
C ALA A 156 -7.01 -6.18 -7.01
N LEU A 157 -7.83 -5.15 -7.07
CA LEU A 157 -8.59 -4.68 -5.92
C LEU A 157 -9.92 -5.43 -5.86
N ARG A 158 -10.40 -5.71 -4.66
CA ARG A 158 -11.77 -6.16 -4.40
C ARG A 158 -12.49 -5.09 -3.61
N LEU A 159 -13.57 -4.57 -4.17
CA LEU A 159 -14.41 -3.56 -3.52
C LEU A 159 -15.38 -4.24 -2.54
N PRO A 160 -16.01 -3.48 -1.62
CA PRO A 160 -16.96 -4.02 -0.64
C PRO A 160 -18.17 -4.75 -1.26
N ASP A 161 -18.58 -4.35 -2.47
CA ASP A 161 -19.64 -5.00 -3.26
C ASP A 161 -19.18 -6.31 -3.94
N GLY A 162 -17.92 -6.69 -3.78
CA GLY A 162 -17.30 -7.86 -4.38
C GLY A 162 -16.74 -7.64 -5.79
N LYS A 163 -16.89 -6.44 -6.37
CA LYS A 163 -16.34 -6.12 -7.69
C LYS A 163 -14.82 -6.22 -7.69
N ILE A 164 -14.28 -6.87 -8.73
CA ILE A 164 -12.85 -6.99 -8.96
C ILE A 164 -12.39 -5.90 -9.94
N VAL A 165 -11.40 -5.12 -9.53
CA VAL A 165 -10.81 -4.02 -10.30
C VAL A 165 -9.38 -4.39 -10.66
N ARG A 166 -9.09 -4.51 -11.95
CA ARG A 166 -7.74 -4.81 -12.44
C ARG A 166 -6.87 -3.55 -12.45
N ALA A 167 -5.56 -3.75 -12.34
CA ALA A 167 -4.61 -2.66 -12.51
C ALA A 167 -4.68 -2.11 -13.94
N ALA A 168 -4.72 -0.79 -14.08
CA ALA A 168 -4.67 -0.11 -15.37
C ALA A 168 -3.27 -0.24 -16.02
N ARG A 169 -2.23 -0.28 -15.19
CA ARG A 169 -0.84 -0.46 -15.63
C ARG A 169 -0.10 -1.42 -14.71
N ARG A 170 0.86 -2.15 -15.29
CA ARG A 170 1.80 -3.02 -14.58
C ARG A 170 3.22 -2.71 -15.05
N ALA A 171 4.18 -2.72 -14.14
CA ALA A 171 5.59 -2.50 -14.43
C ALA A 171 6.48 -3.34 -13.51
N PHE A 172 7.73 -3.55 -13.93
CA PHE A 172 8.78 -4.17 -13.12
C PHE A 172 9.67 -3.07 -12.59
N THR A 173 10.08 -3.16 -11.32
CA THR A 173 11.15 -2.33 -10.76
C THR A 173 12.52 -2.89 -11.15
N ASN A 174 13.59 -2.20 -10.80
CA ASN A 174 14.97 -2.59 -11.10
C ASN A 174 15.62 -3.46 -10.00
N ASP A 175 14.87 -3.84 -8.96
CA ASP A 175 15.34 -4.57 -7.78
C ASP A 175 15.36 -6.10 -7.95
N TRP A 176 15.05 -6.61 -9.15
CA TRP A 176 14.98 -8.04 -9.43
C TRP A 176 16.34 -8.70 -9.35
N LYS A 177 16.44 -9.74 -8.53
CA LYS A 177 17.68 -10.47 -8.33
C LYS A 177 17.43 -11.94 -8.04
N GLN A 178 18.43 -12.75 -8.34
CA GLN A 178 18.47 -14.15 -7.97
C GLN A 178 19.18 -14.30 -6.62
N THR A 179 18.56 -15.04 -5.69
CA THR A 179 19.13 -15.44 -4.40
C THR A 179 19.10 -16.97 -4.34
N GLY A 180 20.26 -17.61 -4.42
CA GLY A 180 20.34 -19.07 -4.63
C GLY A 180 19.78 -19.48 -6.00
N ASP A 181 18.88 -20.46 -6.02
CA ASP A 181 18.16 -20.92 -7.22
C ASP A 181 16.85 -20.16 -7.48
N ARG A 182 16.50 -19.18 -6.64
CA ARG A 182 15.22 -18.46 -6.70
C ARG A 182 15.35 -17.00 -7.03
N TRP A 183 14.30 -16.46 -7.65
CA TRP A 183 14.15 -15.07 -8.00
C TRP A 183 13.23 -14.35 -7.02
N GLY A 184 13.54 -13.08 -6.79
CA GLY A 184 12.68 -12.14 -6.06
C GLY A 184 12.86 -10.73 -6.60
N GLY A 185 11.90 -9.87 -6.27
CA GLY A 185 11.86 -8.48 -6.72
C GLY A 185 10.46 -7.91 -6.55
N THR A 186 10.24 -6.72 -7.11
CA THR A 186 8.99 -6.00 -6.93
C THR A 186 8.24 -5.80 -8.26
N MET A 187 6.93 -5.98 -8.20
CA MET A 187 5.99 -5.64 -9.25
C MET A 187 5.24 -4.38 -8.86
N LEU A 188 5.13 -3.40 -9.76
CA LEU A 188 4.28 -2.22 -9.59
C LEU A 188 2.95 -2.42 -10.34
N TYR A 189 1.85 -2.21 -9.64
CA TYR A 189 0.50 -2.17 -10.17
C TYR A 189 -0.09 -0.78 -9.94
N THR A 190 -0.58 -0.12 -10.98
CA THR A 190 -1.25 1.19 -10.87
C THR A 190 -2.75 1.02 -11.12
N PHE A 191 -3.56 1.47 -10.17
CA PHE A 191 -5.02 1.41 -10.23
C PHE A 191 -5.59 2.81 -10.37
N ASP A 192 -6.68 2.95 -11.13
CA ASP A 192 -7.59 4.10 -11.01
C ASP A 192 -8.57 3.80 -9.86
N ALA A 193 -8.09 4.02 -8.62
CA ALA A 193 -8.78 3.58 -7.41
C ALA A 193 -10.01 4.44 -7.11
N LEU A 194 -9.91 5.76 -7.25
CA LEU A 194 -11.04 6.66 -7.02
C LEU A 194 -12.12 6.46 -8.09
N GLY A 195 -11.72 6.37 -9.37
CA GLY A 195 -12.65 6.09 -10.47
C GLY A 195 -13.35 4.74 -10.31
N ALA A 196 -12.70 3.78 -9.65
CA ALA A 196 -13.31 2.50 -9.30
C ALA A 196 -14.24 2.53 -8.08
N GLY A 197 -14.25 3.62 -7.28
CA GLY A 197 -15.09 3.76 -6.10
C GLY A 197 -14.43 3.36 -4.78
N VAL A 198 -13.09 3.33 -4.70
CA VAL A 198 -12.37 3.07 -3.45
C VAL A 198 -12.60 4.22 -2.46
N ASN A 199 -12.96 3.87 -1.21
CA ASN A 199 -13.05 4.84 -0.11
C ASN A 199 -11.65 5.19 0.42
N PRO A 200 -11.20 6.45 0.34
CA PRO A 200 -9.84 6.81 0.75
C PRO A 200 -9.56 6.75 2.26
N THR A 201 -10.61 6.70 3.07
CA THR A 201 -10.54 6.54 4.54
C THR A 201 -10.84 5.11 4.98
N GLY A 202 -11.08 4.20 4.04
CA GLY A 202 -11.58 2.86 4.31
C GLY A 202 -10.51 1.78 4.24
N LYS A 203 -10.96 0.55 4.48
CA LYS A 203 -10.16 -0.65 4.18
C LYS A 203 -10.27 -1.00 2.70
N LEU A 204 -9.16 -1.46 2.13
CA LEU A 204 -9.04 -1.92 0.75
C LEU A 204 -8.54 -3.35 0.74
N ASP A 205 -9.26 -4.23 0.05
CA ASP A 205 -8.84 -5.62 -0.15
C ASP A 205 -8.06 -5.75 -1.47
N LEU A 206 -6.85 -6.28 -1.38
CA LEU A 206 -6.04 -6.66 -2.53
C LEU A 206 -6.13 -8.16 -2.73
N VAL A 207 -6.52 -8.58 -3.93
CA VAL A 207 -6.56 -9.98 -4.31
C VAL A 207 -5.27 -10.32 -5.05
N ILE A 208 -4.59 -11.36 -4.60
CA ILE A 208 -3.32 -11.82 -5.18
C ILE A 208 -3.45 -13.30 -5.54
N LYS A 209 -3.20 -13.60 -6.81
CA LYS A 209 -2.97 -14.96 -7.31
C LYS A 209 -1.53 -15.05 -7.81
N THR A 210 -0.79 -16.03 -7.31
CA THR A 210 0.61 -16.28 -7.67
C THR A 210 0.71 -17.25 -8.86
N GLU A 211 1.94 -17.52 -9.28
CA GLU A 211 2.28 -18.49 -10.35
C GLU A 211 2.05 -19.95 -9.96
N ALA A 212 1.85 -20.23 -8.67
CA ALA A 212 1.70 -21.60 -8.18
C ALA A 212 0.50 -22.31 -8.82
N ASP A 213 0.74 -23.51 -9.33
CA ASP A 213 -0.27 -24.40 -9.92
C ASP A 213 -1.18 -24.98 -8.82
N SER A 214 -2.13 -24.16 -8.40
CA SER A 214 -3.09 -24.44 -7.32
C SER A 214 -4.31 -23.52 -7.47
N ASP A 215 -5.37 -23.77 -6.70
CA ASP A 215 -6.51 -22.85 -6.62
C ASP A 215 -6.34 -21.74 -5.56
N CYS A 216 -5.18 -21.65 -4.92
CA CYS A 216 -4.94 -20.65 -3.88
C CYS A 216 -4.89 -19.24 -4.45
N ALA A 217 -5.79 -18.38 -3.99
CA ALA A 217 -5.71 -16.92 -4.12
C ALA A 217 -5.90 -16.29 -2.75
N PHE A 218 -5.26 -15.15 -2.52
CA PHE A 218 -5.19 -14.50 -1.21
C PHE A 218 -5.85 -13.14 -1.27
N VAL A 219 -6.45 -12.73 -0.16
CA VAL A 219 -6.81 -11.34 0.10
C VAL A 219 -5.83 -10.78 1.11
N VAL A 220 -5.28 -9.62 0.80
CA VAL A 220 -4.51 -8.79 1.71
C VAL A 220 -5.27 -7.50 1.97
N THR A 221 -5.66 -7.26 3.23
CA THR A 221 -6.43 -6.05 3.59
C THR A 221 -5.48 -4.95 4.04
N ALA A 222 -5.63 -3.77 3.46
CA ALA A 222 -4.93 -2.55 3.85
C ALA A 222 -5.90 -1.49 4.36
N ASP A 223 -5.43 -0.61 5.24
CA ASP A 223 -6.21 0.48 5.81
C ASP A 223 -5.71 1.80 5.23
N LEU A 224 -6.49 2.38 4.31
CA LEU A 224 -6.09 3.60 3.61
C LEU A 224 -6.11 4.83 4.51
N SER A 225 -6.69 4.73 5.72
CA SER A 225 -6.64 5.79 6.73
C SER A 225 -5.29 5.93 7.46
N LYS A 226 -4.23 5.31 6.93
CA LYS A 226 -2.91 5.28 7.59
C LYS A 226 -1.83 6.08 6.88
N PHE A 227 -2.14 6.67 5.73
CA PHE A 227 -1.20 7.44 4.92
C PHE A 227 -1.92 8.50 4.10
N TYR A 228 -1.18 9.45 3.52
CA TYR A 228 -1.63 10.50 2.60
C TYR A 228 -1.47 10.08 1.14
#